data_AF-A0A0L8G756-F1
#
_entry.id   AF-A0A0L8G756-F1
#
_cell.length_a   1.000
_cell.length_b   1.000
_cell.length_c   1.000
_cell.angle_alpha   90.00
_cell.angle_beta   90.00
_cell.angle_gamma   90.00
#
_symmetry.space_group_name_H-M   'P 1'
#
loop_
_entity.id
_entity.type
_entity.pdbx_description
1 polymer ?
#
loop_
_entity_poly.entity_id
_entity_poly.type
_entity_poly.pdbx_seq_one_letter_code
_entity_poly.pdbx_strand_id
1 'polypeptide(L)'
;MDADIVIENQDLFSILIQQNKPIISPQLNVSTDSLYSNFWCGINEHGYYQRTPDYEPIVRWHKQGCFEVPMVHSVYFIDMNHVGVKKLSFNKAPPEYKGPFDDIIQFAFSAKYAGMSMHIINTEFFGHLMVPLESKDTLEDEIEQFLHIKLEMIVIEPRLRPSRFISFQPVKSSKLGFDQIYLINLIRRPQRRRKMLMSLRELGIEIFILNAVDGKTLNDTYLKQLGVKQLPGYADPYHGRQMTMGEIGCFLSHFVIWKDVVDNNYRKALVFEDDVRFEIFFRQKLEKLLYECEYIVRNWDLVYLGRKRLFRKPEPDVPGTTMLVWPNYSYWTLSYILTLEGAQKLLDADPLSKMIPVDEYIPVMFDRHPEDEWKSFFFPRNLVGLSAEPLLVYPTHYTGEAEYLSDTEDSDLIEGEEEEEDENEIAAAGLNVESPKVEL
;
A
#
# COMPACT_ATOMS: atom_id res chain seq x y z
N MET A 1 11.34 18.16 -22.14
CA MET A 1 11.02 16.91 -21.46
C MET A 1 12.16 16.70 -20.51
N ASP A 2 11.86 16.88 -19.24
CA ASP A 2 12.85 16.91 -18.18
C ASP A 2 13.13 15.47 -17.73
N ALA A 3 14.23 15.26 -17.01
CA ALA A 3 14.70 13.92 -16.66
C ALA A 3 13.93 13.31 -15.47
N ASP A 4 13.14 14.12 -14.77
CA ASP A 4 12.45 13.83 -13.52
C ASP A 4 11.01 13.34 -13.71
N ILE A 5 10.64 12.98 -14.94
CA ILE A 5 9.32 12.48 -15.30
C ILE A 5 9.39 11.03 -15.77
N VAL A 6 8.27 10.32 -15.57
CA VAL A 6 8.07 8.96 -16.07
C VAL A 6 6.80 8.94 -16.91
N ILE A 7 6.94 8.76 -18.22
CA ILE A 7 5.79 8.65 -19.13
C ILE A 7 5.40 7.18 -19.30
N GLU A 8 4.13 6.88 -19.04
CA GLU A 8 3.58 5.52 -19.12
C GLU A 8 2.62 5.33 -20.28
N ASN A 9 1.91 6.38 -20.68
CA ASN A 9 0.96 6.32 -21.78
C ASN A 9 1.70 6.35 -23.12
N GLN A 10 1.64 5.23 -23.85
CA GLN A 10 2.30 5.07 -25.14
C GLN A 10 1.68 5.93 -26.25
N ASP A 11 0.42 6.35 -26.08
CA ASP A 11 -0.32 7.18 -27.03
C ASP A 11 -0.17 8.68 -26.75
N LEU A 12 0.62 9.07 -25.73
CA LEU A 12 0.82 10.47 -25.32
C LEU A 12 1.05 11.41 -26.52
N PHE A 13 2.00 11.07 -27.39
CA PHE A 13 2.36 11.90 -28.54
C PHE A 13 1.14 12.12 -29.46
N SER A 14 0.44 11.04 -29.81
CA SER A 14 -0.74 11.07 -30.67
C SER A 14 -1.85 11.93 -30.06
N ILE A 15 -2.12 11.74 -28.76
CA ILE A 15 -3.15 12.46 -28.02
C ILE A 15 -2.85 13.97 -28.00
N LEU A 16 -1.62 14.36 -27.65
CA LEU A 16 -1.24 15.77 -27.58
C LEU A 16 -1.28 16.46 -28.96
N ILE A 17 -0.77 15.79 -30.00
CA ILE A 17 -0.76 16.34 -31.37
C ILE A 17 -2.19 16.58 -31.88
N GLN A 18 -3.12 15.66 -31.59
CA GLN A 18 -4.52 15.77 -32.02
C GLN A 18 -5.24 16.99 -31.40
N GLN A 19 -4.78 17.52 -30.27
CA GLN A 19 -5.40 18.71 -29.65
C GLN A 19 -5.15 20.00 -30.43
N ASN A 20 -4.16 20.02 -31.34
CA ASN A 20 -3.81 21.16 -32.20
C ASN A 20 -3.68 22.49 -31.41
N LYS A 21 -2.89 22.47 -30.35
CA LYS A 21 -2.65 23.61 -29.46
C LYS A 21 -1.25 24.21 -29.66
N PRO A 22 -1.05 25.53 -29.47
CA PRO A 22 0.27 26.15 -29.63
C PRO A 22 1.31 25.57 -28.66
N ILE A 23 0.93 25.42 -27.40
CA ILE A 23 1.71 24.71 -26.37
C ILE A 23 0.74 23.85 -25.57
N ILE A 24 1.08 22.57 -25.38
CA ILE A 24 0.26 21.63 -24.61
C ILE A 24 1.11 20.68 -23.77
N SER A 25 0.67 20.43 -22.54
CA SER A 25 1.28 19.53 -21.58
C SER A 25 0.27 18.47 -21.13
N PRO A 26 0.68 17.21 -20.94
CA PRO A 26 -0.11 16.25 -20.18
C PRO A 26 -0.01 16.56 -18.68
N GLN A 27 -1.10 16.40 -17.94
CA GLN A 27 -1.03 16.39 -16.49
C GLN A 27 -0.29 15.12 -16.05
N LEU A 28 0.79 15.29 -15.26
CA LEU A 28 1.50 14.20 -14.63
C LEU A 28 1.09 14.05 -13.16
N ASN A 29 1.03 12.80 -12.69
CA ASN A 29 0.64 12.48 -11.33
C ASN A 29 1.86 12.47 -10.40
N VAL A 30 1.75 13.12 -9.25
CA VAL A 30 2.73 12.99 -8.18
C VAL A 30 2.31 11.81 -7.30
N SER A 31 3.26 10.95 -6.94
CA SER A 31 3.01 9.72 -6.17
C SER A 31 2.83 9.94 -4.66
N THR A 32 2.72 11.20 -4.23
CA THR A 32 2.50 11.59 -2.83
C THR A 32 1.18 12.36 -2.74
N ASP A 33 0.60 12.49 -1.55
CA ASP A 33 -0.62 13.29 -1.31
C ASP A 33 -0.44 14.81 -1.51
N SER A 34 0.69 15.22 -2.09
CA SER A 34 0.98 16.58 -2.46
C SER A 34 0.05 17.08 -3.57
N LEU A 35 -0.21 18.39 -3.56
CA LEU A 35 -0.91 19.08 -4.64
C LEU A 35 0.09 19.69 -5.65
N TYR A 36 1.36 19.32 -5.58
CA TYR A 36 2.37 19.67 -6.59
C TYR A 36 1.98 19.05 -7.94
N SER A 37 2.21 19.78 -9.03
CA SER A 37 1.92 19.31 -10.39
C SER A 37 2.76 20.08 -11.41
N ASN A 38 2.74 19.64 -12.67
CA ASN A 38 3.51 20.26 -13.75
C ASN A 38 2.83 21.47 -14.43
N PHE A 39 1.88 22.12 -13.76
CA PHE A 39 1.18 23.28 -14.29
C PHE A 39 0.67 24.19 -13.17
N TRP A 40 0.39 25.45 -13.50
CA TRP A 40 -0.25 26.39 -12.58
C TRP A 40 -1.58 26.87 -13.16
N CYS A 41 -2.64 27.01 -12.34
CA CYS A 41 -3.90 27.62 -12.78
C CYS A 41 -3.96 29.14 -12.60
N GLY A 42 -2.97 29.75 -11.95
CA GLY A 42 -2.97 31.18 -11.66
C GLY A 42 -1.56 31.71 -11.42
N ILE A 43 -1.35 32.97 -11.76
CA ILE A 43 -0.11 33.72 -11.53
C ILE A 43 -0.48 35.07 -10.94
N ASN A 44 0.18 35.47 -9.85
CA ASN A 44 -0.02 36.78 -9.23
C ASN A 44 0.69 37.91 -10.02
N GLU A 45 0.51 39.15 -9.58
CA GLU A 45 1.12 40.33 -10.22
C GLU A 45 2.66 40.33 -10.25
N HIS A 46 3.30 39.52 -9.38
CA HIS A 46 4.74 39.37 -9.29
C HIS A 46 5.28 38.20 -10.12
N GLY A 47 4.43 37.45 -10.83
CA GLY A 47 4.84 36.32 -11.65
C GLY A 47 4.94 34.99 -10.90
N TYR A 48 4.53 34.92 -9.63
CA TYR A 48 4.55 33.69 -8.85
C TYR A 48 3.21 32.96 -8.87
N TYR A 49 3.26 31.67 -8.52
CA TYR A 49 2.10 30.81 -8.38
C TYR A 49 0.98 31.47 -7.56
N GLN A 50 -0.23 31.37 -8.08
CA GLN A 50 -1.45 31.73 -7.37
C GLN A 50 -2.44 30.57 -7.48
N ARG A 51 -2.83 30.00 -6.33
CA ARG A 51 -3.83 28.94 -6.31
C ARG A 51 -5.20 29.49 -6.67
N THR A 52 -5.88 28.81 -7.59
CA THR A 52 -7.24 29.16 -8.02
C THR A 52 -8.23 28.05 -7.64
N PRO A 53 -9.55 28.34 -7.60
CA PRO A 53 -10.58 27.33 -7.32
C PRO A 53 -10.59 26.14 -8.31
N ASP A 54 -10.09 26.35 -9.53
CA ASP A 54 -10.02 25.31 -10.56
C ASP A 54 -8.83 24.34 -10.38
N TYR A 55 -7.79 24.73 -9.66
CA TYR A 55 -6.55 23.93 -9.58
C TYR A 55 -6.77 22.55 -8.95
N GLU A 56 -7.40 22.49 -7.78
CA GLU A 56 -7.62 21.22 -7.10
C GLU A 56 -8.56 20.26 -7.86
N PRO A 57 -9.71 20.71 -8.40
CA PRO A 57 -10.56 19.86 -9.22
C PRO A 57 -9.84 19.28 -10.46
N ILE A 58 -8.94 20.04 -11.09
CA ILE A 58 -8.16 19.56 -12.25
C ILE A 58 -7.11 18.54 -11.79
N VAL A 59 -6.29 18.88 -10.80
CA VAL A 59 -5.23 17.99 -10.26
C VAL A 59 -5.81 16.68 -9.75
N ARG A 60 -6.95 16.72 -9.05
CA ARG A 60 -7.63 15.53 -8.50
C ARG A 60 -8.60 14.86 -9.46
N TRP A 61 -8.58 15.22 -10.75
CA TRP A 61 -9.41 14.57 -11.79
C TRP A 61 -10.93 14.70 -11.59
N HIS A 62 -11.40 15.57 -10.67
CA HIS A 62 -12.81 15.91 -10.54
C HIS A 62 -13.32 16.74 -11.74
N LYS A 63 -12.41 17.43 -12.44
CA LYS A 63 -12.67 18.18 -13.67
C LYS A 63 -11.68 17.73 -14.74
N GLN A 64 -12.16 16.95 -15.70
CA GLN A 64 -11.34 16.40 -16.80
C GLN A 64 -11.54 17.18 -18.11
N GLY A 65 -10.48 17.34 -18.89
CA GLY A 65 -10.51 18.03 -20.17
C GLY A 65 -9.15 18.59 -20.60
N CYS A 66 -9.19 19.54 -21.52
CA CYS A 66 -8.04 20.34 -21.94
C CYS A 66 -8.28 21.80 -21.53
N PHE A 67 -7.43 22.35 -20.67
CA PHE A 67 -7.61 23.67 -20.07
C PHE A 67 -6.49 24.61 -20.48
N GLU A 68 -6.82 25.85 -20.84
CA GLU A 68 -5.82 26.90 -20.97
C GLU A 68 -5.31 27.29 -19.58
N VAL A 69 -3.99 27.32 -19.41
CA VAL A 69 -3.33 27.59 -18.14
C VAL A 69 -2.20 28.58 -18.33
N PRO A 70 -1.90 29.44 -17.33
CA PRO A 70 -0.85 30.43 -17.45
C PRO A 70 0.57 29.86 -17.46
N MET A 71 0.79 28.59 -17.08
CA MET A 71 2.10 27.96 -17.08
C MET A 71 1.98 26.43 -17.10
N VAL A 72 2.86 25.79 -17.87
CA VAL A 72 3.13 24.35 -17.86
C VAL A 72 4.65 24.13 -17.80
N HIS A 73 5.11 23.01 -17.23
CA HIS A 73 6.52 22.67 -17.13
C HIS A 73 6.79 21.17 -17.20
N SER A 74 8.06 20.76 -17.08
CA SER A 74 8.59 19.39 -17.14
C SER A 74 8.39 18.64 -18.48
N VAL A 75 7.18 18.64 -19.03
CA VAL A 75 6.86 18.05 -20.33
C VAL A 75 5.79 18.85 -21.03
N TYR A 76 6.06 19.25 -22.27
CA TYR A 76 5.09 19.92 -23.13
C TYR A 76 5.56 19.89 -24.58
N PHE A 77 4.60 19.98 -25.49
CA PHE A 77 4.81 20.06 -26.93
C PHE A 77 4.58 21.50 -27.37
N ILE A 78 5.36 21.93 -28.35
CA ILE A 78 5.27 23.25 -28.95
C ILE A 78 5.00 23.06 -30.43
N ASP A 79 3.95 23.68 -30.96
CA ASP A 79 3.74 23.75 -32.41
C ASP A 79 4.77 24.69 -33.03
N MET A 80 5.77 24.10 -33.67
CA MET A 80 6.88 24.83 -34.31
C MET A 80 6.43 25.64 -35.55
N ASN A 81 5.22 25.44 -36.05
CA ASN A 81 4.68 26.23 -37.17
C ASN A 81 4.01 27.53 -36.72
N HIS A 82 3.78 27.69 -35.41
CA HIS A 82 3.14 28.87 -34.88
C HIS A 82 4.05 30.11 -35.01
N VAL A 83 3.48 31.24 -35.45
CA VAL A 83 4.25 32.47 -35.74
C VAL A 83 5.00 33.04 -34.53
N GLY A 84 4.50 32.76 -33.32
CA GLY A 84 5.08 33.20 -32.05
C GLY A 84 6.35 32.45 -31.61
N VAL A 85 6.64 31.28 -32.19
CA VAL A 85 7.72 30.39 -31.73
C VAL A 85 9.09 31.07 -31.69
N LYS A 86 9.37 31.95 -32.65
CA LYS A 86 10.64 32.71 -32.73
C LYS A 86 10.87 33.66 -31.55
N LYS A 87 9.85 33.93 -30.75
CA LYS A 87 9.91 34.81 -29.57
C LYS A 87 9.98 34.04 -28.26
N LEU A 88 9.85 32.70 -28.28
CA LEU A 88 9.98 31.87 -27.10
C LEU A 88 11.41 31.88 -26.58
N SER A 89 11.56 31.91 -25.26
CA SER A 89 12.87 31.98 -24.60
C SER A 89 12.81 31.47 -23.17
N PHE A 90 13.82 30.71 -22.77
CA PHE A 90 14.00 30.20 -21.40
C PHE A 90 14.88 31.10 -20.52
N ASN A 91 15.68 31.98 -21.14
CA ASN A 91 16.73 32.73 -20.44
C ASN A 91 16.70 34.24 -20.70
N LYS A 92 15.92 34.67 -21.69
CA LYS A 92 15.80 36.07 -22.09
C LYS A 92 14.35 36.48 -21.93
N ALA A 93 14.09 37.12 -20.81
CA ALA A 93 12.78 37.68 -20.52
C ALA A 93 12.41 38.81 -21.51
N PRO A 94 11.13 38.94 -21.89
CA PRO A 94 10.64 40.09 -22.64
C PRO A 94 10.84 41.41 -21.89
N PRO A 95 10.88 42.57 -22.58
CA PRO A 95 11.17 43.86 -21.95
C PRO A 95 10.24 44.25 -20.79
N GLU A 96 9.01 43.76 -20.78
CA GLU A 96 7.99 44.07 -19.77
C GLU A 96 8.02 43.13 -18.56
N TYR A 97 8.88 42.11 -18.58
CA TYR A 97 8.96 41.14 -17.50
C TYR A 97 9.66 41.72 -16.26
N LYS A 98 8.96 41.64 -15.13
CA LYS A 98 9.47 42.07 -13.80
C LYS A 98 9.47 40.93 -12.77
N GLY A 99 9.24 39.70 -13.22
CA GLY A 99 9.17 38.52 -12.36
C GLY A 99 10.55 37.99 -11.98
N PRO A 100 10.59 36.85 -11.27
CA PRO A 100 11.84 36.21 -10.84
C PRO A 100 12.72 35.73 -11.99
N PHE A 101 14.01 35.56 -11.71
CA PHE A 101 14.93 34.90 -12.63
C PHE A 101 14.78 33.38 -12.49
N ASP A 102 13.82 32.82 -13.22
CA ASP A 102 13.45 31.41 -13.25
C ASP A 102 13.09 31.05 -14.70
N ASP A 103 13.63 29.95 -15.23
CA ASP A 103 13.51 29.60 -16.64
C ASP A 103 12.09 29.15 -17.02
N ILE A 104 11.40 28.47 -16.10
CA ILE A 104 10.01 28.05 -16.29
C ILE A 104 9.08 29.26 -16.36
N ILE A 105 9.21 30.19 -15.41
CA ILE A 105 8.39 31.41 -15.35
C ILE A 105 8.72 32.33 -16.54
N GLN A 106 10.00 32.46 -16.91
CA GLN A 106 10.40 33.25 -18.08
C GLN A 106 9.88 32.66 -19.38
N PHE A 107 9.91 31.33 -19.53
CA PHE A 107 9.34 30.65 -20.68
C PHE A 107 7.85 30.92 -20.80
N ALA A 108 7.08 30.70 -19.72
CA ALA A 108 5.65 30.95 -19.67
C ALA A 108 5.30 32.40 -20.04
N PHE A 109 6.07 33.38 -19.54
CA PHE A 109 5.87 34.78 -19.87
C PHE A 109 6.25 35.09 -21.33
N SER A 110 7.32 34.47 -21.87
CA SER A 110 7.71 34.62 -23.28
C SER A 110 6.63 34.07 -24.22
N ALA A 111 5.99 32.96 -23.86
CA ALA A 111 4.87 32.37 -24.61
C ALA A 111 3.67 33.32 -24.63
N LYS A 112 3.29 33.86 -23.47
CA LYS A 112 2.22 34.87 -23.37
C LYS A 112 2.53 36.11 -24.23
N TYR A 113 3.76 36.64 -24.15
CA TYR A 113 4.20 37.78 -24.95
C TYR A 113 4.23 37.47 -26.47
N ALA A 114 4.49 36.22 -26.83
CA ALA A 114 4.44 35.73 -28.20
C ALA A 114 3.00 35.49 -28.73
N GLY A 115 1.98 35.65 -27.88
CA GLY A 115 0.59 35.34 -28.22
C GLY A 115 0.32 33.84 -28.30
N MET A 116 1.09 33.01 -27.61
CA MET A 116 0.94 31.56 -27.54
C MET A 116 0.33 31.16 -26.20
N SER A 117 -0.87 30.57 -26.24
CA SER A 117 -1.51 30.01 -25.05
C SER A 117 -0.95 28.62 -24.72
N MET A 118 -0.80 28.36 -23.42
CA MET A 118 -0.39 27.07 -22.87
C MET A 118 -1.60 26.30 -22.38
N HIS A 119 -1.58 24.98 -22.52
CA HIS A 119 -2.69 24.12 -22.17
C HIS A 119 -2.22 22.90 -21.38
N ILE A 120 -3.06 22.45 -20.45
CA ILE A 120 -2.90 21.19 -19.72
C ILE A 120 -4.04 20.24 -20.11
N ILE A 121 -3.75 18.96 -20.34
CA ILE A 121 -4.75 17.92 -20.60
C ILE A 121 -4.67 16.82 -19.54
N ASN A 122 -5.81 16.42 -18.99
CA ASN A 122 -5.94 15.39 -17.96
C ASN A 122 -7.08 14.40 -18.28
N THR A 123 -7.21 14.03 -19.56
CA THR A 123 -8.24 13.09 -20.03
C THR A 123 -7.86 11.62 -19.81
N GLU A 124 -6.56 11.33 -19.72
CA GLU A 124 -6.00 9.99 -19.51
C GLU A 124 -4.79 10.02 -18.59
N PHE A 125 -4.55 8.96 -17.84
CA PHE A 125 -3.34 8.86 -17.05
C PHE A 125 -2.12 8.83 -17.98
N PHE A 126 -1.25 9.83 -17.90
CA PHE A 126 -0.10 9.97 -18.79
C PHE A 126 1.22 9.47 -18.18
N GLY A 127 1.37 9.57 -16.86
CA GLY A 127 2.57 9.17 -16.14
C GLY A 127 2.78 9.95 -14.85
N HIS A 128 4.01 9.86 -14.33
CA HIS A 128 4.41 10.41 -13.04
C HIS A 128 5.42 11.55 -13.13
N LEU A 129 5.43 12.39 -12.10
CA LEU A 129 6.37 13.48 -11.87
C LEU A 129 6.98 13.34 -10.46
N MET A 130 8.31 13.41 -10.36
CA MET A 130 8.98 13.48 -9.05
C MET A 130 8.78 14.84 -8.39
N VAL A 131 8.74 14.87 -7.06
CA VAL A 131 8.70 16.14 -6.34
C VAL A 131 10.12 16.72 -6.35
N PRO A 132 10.30 18.00 -6.73
CA PRO A 132 11.60 18.64 -6.68
C PRO A 132 12.22 18.55 -5.29
N LEU A 133 13.50 18.25 -5.26
CA LEU A 133 14.30 18.24 -4.05
C LEU A 133 14.42 19.66 -3.47
N GLU A 134 14.35 19.77 -2.15
CA GLU A 134 14.76 20.96 -1.42
C GLU A 134 16.29 21.04 -1.31
N SER A 135 16.82 22.21 -0.98
CA SER A 135 18.27 22.43 -0.86
C SER A 135 18.97 21.59 0.21
N LYS A 136 18.21 20.97 1.11
CA LYS A 136 18.68 20.08 2.18
C LYS A 136 18.68 18.61 1.77
N ASP A 137 17.99 18.27 0.69
CA ASP A 137 17.80 16.88 0.27
C ASP A 137 19.04 16.38 -0.49
N THR A 138 19.25 15.08 -0.44
CA THR A 138 20.42 14.38 -0.98
C THR A 138 20.07 13.62 -2.26
N LEU A 139 21.10 13.13 -2.96
CA LEU A 139 20.89 12.23 -4.11
C LEU A 139 20.28 10.90 -3.66
N GLU A 140 20.59 10.45 -2.45
CA GLU A 140 19.93 9.31 -1.83
C GLU A 140 18.43 9.56 -1.66
N ASP A 141 18.01 10.77 -1.27
CA ASP A 141 16.60 11.11 -1.17
C ASP A 141 15.91 11.07 -2.54
N GLU A 142 16.58 11.53 -3.60
CA GLU A 142 16.08 11.43 -4.98
C GLU A 142 15.88 9.98 -5.42
N ILE A 143 16.84 9.10 -5.10
CA ILE A 143 16.76 7.67 -5.39
C ILE A 143 15.55 7.05 -4.69
N GLU A 144 15.27 7.43 -3.43
CA GLU A 144 14.11 6.94 -2.68
C GLU A 144 12.78 7.47 -3.25
N GLN A 145 12.73 8.73 -3.69
CA GLN A 145 11.55 9.24 -4.39
C GLN A 145 11.28 8.47 -5.69
N PHE A 146 12.32 8.21 -6.48
CA PHE A 146 12.20 7.45 -7.71
C PHE A 146 11.80 5.99 -7.44
N LEU A 147 12.37 5.37 -6.40
CA LEU A 147 11.98 4.04 -5.94
C LEU A 147 10.49 4.00 -5.59
N HIS A 148 9.99 5.00 -4.85
CA HIS A 148 8.57 5.09 -4.51
C HIS A 148 7.67 5.15 -5.75
N ILE A 149 8.01 5.95 -6.76
CA ILE A 149 7.28 5.96 -8.04
C ILE A 149 7.28 4.57 -8.67
N LYS A 150 8.43 3.90 -8.72
CA LYS A 150 8.50 2.53 -9.27
C LYS A 150 7.60 1.55 -8.53
N LEU A 151 7.49 1.67 -7.20
CA LEU A 151 6.63 0.81 -6.38
C LEU A 151 5.15 1.08 -6.68
N GLU A 152 4.73 2.34 -6.77
CA GLU A 152 3.34 2.69 -7.12
C GLU A 152 2.95 2.18 -8.52
N MET A 153 3.87 2.25 -9.48
CA MET A 153 3.64 1.69 -10.82
C MET A 153 3.43 0.17 -10.80
N ILE A 154 4.17 -0.56 -9.95
CA ILE A 154 4.05 -2.02 -9.82
C ILE A 154 2.67 -2.43 -9.28
N VAL A 155 2.07 -1.62 -8.40
CA VAL A 155 0.75 -1.88 -7.79
C VAL A 155 -0.33 -2.02 -8.86
N ILE A 156 -0.41 -1.08 -9.80
CA ILE A 156 -1.40 -1.08 -10.88
C ILE A 156 -1.02 -2.14 -11.91
N GLU A 157 0.09 -1.92 -12.62
CA GLU A 157 0.63 -2.83 -13.62
C GLU A 157 2.05 -2.40 -13.99
N PRO A 158 3.05 -3.31 -13.94
CA PRO A 158 4.42 -2.96 -14.33
C PRO A 158 4.54 -2.78 -15.85
N ARG A 159 4.12 -1.62 -16.35
CA ARG A 159 4.07 -1.26 -17.78
C ARG A 159 5.45 -0.90 -18.33
N LEU A 160 6.32 -0.35 -17.49
CA LEU A 160 7.66 0.05 -17.92
C LEU A 160 8.69 -1.03 -17.62
N ARG A 161 9.50 -1.34 -18.63
CA ARG A 161 10.67 -2.21 -18.49
C ARG A 161 11.93 -1.39 -18.65
N PRO A 162 12.99 -1.68 -17.88
CA PRO A 162 14.29 -1.08 -18.12
C PRO A 162 14.72 -1.27 -19.58
N SER A 163 15.34 -0.23 -20.14
CA SER A 163 15.94 -0.32 -21.47
C SER A 163 16.95 -1.47 -21.51
N ARG A 164 16.89 -2.30 -22.55
CA ARG A 164 17.84 -3.40 -22.77
C ARG A 164 19.30 -2.94 -22.90
N PHE A 165 19.51 -1.63 -23.11
CA PHE A 165 20.81 -1.01 -23.28
C PHE A 165 21.40 -0.46 -21.98
N ILE A 166 20.66 -0.53 -20.87
CA ILE A 166 21.12 -0.08 -19.57
C ILE A 166 21.27 -1.29 -18.65
N SER A 167 22.48 -1.45 -18.09
CA SER A 167 22.76 -2.44 -17.05
C SER A 167 22.71 -1.76 -15.68
N PHE A 168 21.99 -2.36 -14.75
CA PHE A 168 21.94 -1.90 -13.37
C PHE A 168 22.59 -2.95 -12.46
N GLN A 169 23.20 -2.49 -11.37
CA GLN A 169 23.59 -3.39 -10.30
C GLN A 169 22.32 -3.93 -9.62
N PRO A 170 22.21 -5.25 -9.40
CA PRO A 170 21.10 -5.79 -8.64
C PRO A 170 21.04 -5.15 -7.25
N VAL A 171 19.85 -4.78 -6.80
CA VAL A 171 19.64 -4.31 -5.43
C VAL A 171 20.04 -5.45 -4.48
N LYS A 172 20.95 -5.16 -3.55
CA LYS A 172 21.38 -6.14 -2.57
C LYS A 172 20.22 -6.45 -1.61
N SER A 173 19.81 -7.71 -1.56
CA SER A 173 18.77 -8.16 -0.63
C SER A 173 19.32 -8.34 0.79
N SER A 174 18.45 -8.12 1.77
CA SER A 174 18.74 -8.40 3.18
C SER A 174 17.43 -8.62 3.95
N LYS A 175 17.53 -9.19 5.15
CA LYS A 175 16.40 -9.34 6.06
C LYS A 175 16.18 -8.15 7.01
N LEU A 176 16.79 -6.99 6.76
CA LEU A 176 16.58 -5.75 7.53
C LEU A 176 16.71 -5.87 9.07
N GLY A 177 17.54 -6.80 9.54
CA GLY A 177 17.69 -7.08 10.96
C GLY A 177 16.65 -8.01 11.57
N PHE A 178 15.68 -8.52 10.79
CA PHE A 178 14.79 -9.61 11.16
C PHE A 178 15.47 -10.97 10.92
N ASP A 179 15.07 -11.97 11.69
CA ASP A 179 15.55 -13.34 11.48
C ASP A 179 14.82 -13.99 10.29
N GLN A 180 13.56 -13.60 10.06
CA GLN A 180 12.74 -14.00 8.92
C GLN A 180 11.74 -12.92 8.50
N ILE A 181 11.48 -12.81 7.20
CA ILE A 181 10.44 -11.95 6.64
C ILE A 181 9.52 -12.84 5.80
N TYR A 182 8.21 -12.79 6.05
CA TYR A 182 7.20 -13.61 5.39
C TYR A 182 6.34 -12.77 4.44
N LEU A 183 5.98 -13.37 3.31
CA LEU A 183 4.90 -12.93 2.42
C LEU A 183 3.83 -14.01 2.40
N ILE A 184 2.64 -13.70 2.92
CA ILE A 184 1.46 -14.55 2.84
C ILE A 184 0.84 -14.35 1.46
N ASN A 185 0.71 -15.43 0.68
CA ASN A 185 0.08 -15.37 -0.63
C ASN A 185 -0.67 -16.67 -0.93
N LEU A 186 -1.89 -16.55 -1.45
CA LEU A 186 -2.61 -17.69 -2.01
C LEU A 186 -1.97 -18.13 -3.33
N ILE A 187 -1.71 -19.44 -3.49
CA ILE A 187 -1.12 -20.00 -4.72
C ILE A 187 -1.96 -19.63 -5.97
N ARG A 188 -3.29 -19.59 -5.82
CA ARG A 188 -4.22 -19.20 -6.89
C ARG A 188 -4.16 -17.71 -7.29
N ARG A 189 -3.39 -16.87 -6.58
CA ARG A 189 -3.17 -15.44 -6.86
C ARG A 189 -1.74 -15.17 -7.37
N PRO A 190 -1.31 -15.75 -8.51
CA PRO A 190 0.06 -15.60 -8.99
C PRO A 190 0.40 -14.16 -9.43
N GLN A 191 -0.60 -13.37 -9.81
CA GLN A 191 -0.42 -11.97 -10.22
C GLN A 191 -0.08 -11.07 -9.03
N ARG A 192 -0.80 -11.21 -7.90
CA ARG A 192 -0.49 -10.52 -6.63
C ARG A 192 0.91 -10.86 -6.15
N ARG A 193 1.23 -12.16 -6.10
CA ARG A 193 2.58 -12.68 -5.80
C ARG A 193 3.65 -12.02 -6.66
N ARG A 194 3.45 -11.99 -7.99
CA ARG A 194 4.42 -11.42 -8.92
C ARG A 194 4.66 -9.93 -8.64
N LYS A 195 3.60 -9.14 -8.46
CA LYS A 195 3.71 -7.70 -8.15
C LYS A 195 4.48 -7.49 -6.85
N MET A 196 4.10 -8.19 -5.79
CA MET A 196 4.79 -8.09 -4.49
C MET A 196 6.26 -8.51 -4.56
N LEU A 197 6.61 -9.58 -5.27
CA LEU A 197 8.01 -9.97 -5.44
C LEU A 197 8.82 -8.96 -6.27
N MET A 198 8.18 -8.22 -7.18
CA MET A 198 8.84 -7.10 -7.86
C MET A 198 9.08 -5.95 -6.89
N SER A 199 8.07 -5.55 -6.10
CA SER A 199 8.20 -4.49 -5.09
C SER A 199 9.27 -4.80 -4.04
N LEU A 200 9.25 -6.00 -3.46
CA LEU A 200 10.23 -6.43 -2.46
C LEU A 200 11.65 -6.53 -3.02
N ARG A 201 11.81 -6.88 -4.31
CA ARG A 201 13.11 -6.88 -4.96
C ARG A 201 13.66 -5.47 -5.13
N GLU A 202 12.83 -4.53 -5.57
CA GLU A 202 13.19 -3.12 -5.68
C GLU A 202 13.56 -2.53 -4.32
N LEU A 203 12.85 -2.93 -3.27
CA LEU A 203 13.17 -2.60 -1.89
C LEU A 203 14.39 -3.35 -1.34
N GLY A 204 14.99 -4.31 -2.04
CA GLY A 204 16.13 -5.10 -1.52
C GLY A 204 15.78 -5.92 -0.27
N ILE A 205 14.59 -6.52 -0.25
CA ILE A 205 14.10 -7.35 0.86
C ILE A 205 14.21 -8.82 0.48
N GLU A 206 14.92 -9.57 1.31
CA GLU A 206 14.94 -11.03 1.24
C GLU A 206 13.68 -11.58 1.92
N ILE A 207 12.90 -12.38 1.20
CA ILE A 207 11.56 -12.80 1.61
C ILE A 207 11.40 -14.32 1.55
N PHE A 208 10.68 -14.88 2.51
CA PHE A 208 10.14 -16.23 2.45
C PHE A 208 8.66 -16.19 2.13
N ILE A 209 8.24 -17.00 1.15
CA ILE A 209 6.86 -16.98 0.69
C ILE A 209 6.12 -18.12 1.39
N LEU A 210 5.17 -17.75 2.25
CA LEU A 210 4.23 -18.69 2.82
C LEU A 210 3.07 -18.88 1.83
N ASN A 211 2.86 -20.12 1.40
CA ASN A 211 1.64 -20.46 0.68
C ASN A 211 0.48 -20.41 1.68
N ALA A 212 -0.39 -19.42 1.53
CA ALA A 212 -1.53 -19.22 2.41
C ALA A 212 -2.49 -20.41 2.35
N VAL A 213 -3.14 -20.69 3.47
CA VAL A 213 -4.21 -21.68 3.57
C VAL A 213 -5.41 -21.15 2.81
N ASP A 214 -5.79 -21.86 1.77
CA ASP A 214 -6.89 -21.46 0.91
C ASP A 214 -8.23 -21.91 1.50
N GLY A 215 -9.06 -20.95 1.93
CA GLY A 215 -10.41 -21.19 2.43
C GLY A 215 -11.29 -22.03 1.50
N LYS A 216 -11.13 -21.91 0.17
CA LYS A 216 -11.90 -22.71 -0.81
C LYS A 216 -11.52 -24.17 -0.84
N THR A 217 -10.41 -24.53 -0.20
CA THR A 217 -9.94 -25.92 -0.08
C THR A 217 -10.22 -26.53 1.29
N LEU A 218 -10.70 -25.71 2.25
CA LEU A 218 -11.08 -26.17 3.58
C LEU A 218 -12.41 -26.90 3.54
N ASN A 219 -12.56 -27.87 4.44
CA ASN A 219 -13.80 -28.59 4.69
C ASN A 219 -13.87 -28.97 6.18
N ASP A 220 -15.06 -29.31 6.66
CA ASP A 220 -15.29 -29.55 8.09
C ASP A 220 -14.50 -30.73 8.65
N THR A 221 -14.24 -31.76 7.83
CA THR A 221 -13.42 -32.90 8.26
C THR A 221 -12.00 -32.48 8.55
N TYR A 222 -11.42 -31.64 7.70
CA TYR A 222 -10.08 -31.10 7.89
C TYR A 222 -10.03 -30.15 9.10
N LEU A 223 -11.03 -29.27 9.26
CA LEU A 223 -11.11 -28.37 10.42
C LEU A 223 -11.21 -29.13 11.74
N LYS A 224 -12.03 -30.19 11.80
CA LYS A 224 -12.13 -31.08 12.97
C LYS A 224 -10.81 -31.76 13.31
N GLN A 225 -10.04 -32.18 12.30
CA GLN A 225 -8.69 -32.75 12.51
C GLN A 225 -7.70 -31.73 13.09
N LEU A 226 -7.82 -30.46 12.69
CA LEU A 226 -7.02 -29.36 13.22
C LEU A 226 -7.48 -28.88 14.61
N GLY A 227 -8.59 -29.42 15.12
CA GLY A 227 -9.20 -28.94 16.36
C GLY A 227 -9.76 -27.52 16.24
N VAL A 228 -9.98 -27.03 15.02
CA VAL A 228 -10.54 -25.71 14.78
C VAL A 228 -12.02 -25.73 15.20
N LYS A 229 -12.35 -24.85 16.14
CA LYS A 229 -13.72 -24.60 16.59
C LYS A 229 -13.95 -23.11 16.63
N GLN A 230 -15.05 -22.65 16.07
CA GLN A 230 -15.45 -21.26 16.22
C GLN A 230 -15.77 -20.96 17.67
N LEU A 231 -15.44 -19.74 18.12
CA LEU A 231 -15.85 -19.25 19.43
C LEU A 231 -17.38 -19.32 19.59
N PRO A 232 -17.91 -19.94 20.65
CA PRO A 232 -19.35 -19.97 20.91
C PRO A 232 -19.93 -18.55 20.99
N GLY A 233 -21.02 -18.29 20.27
CA GLY A 233 -21.67 -16.98 20.24
C GLY A 233 -20.97 -15.94 19.36
N TYR A 234 -19.87 -16.28 18.67
CA TYR A 234 -19.31 -15.38 17.67
C TYR A 234 -20.27 -15.21 16.49
N ALA A 235 -20.50 -13.94 16.15
CA ALA A 235 -21.18 -13.52 14.94
C ALA A 235 -20.45 -12.27 14.42
N ASP A 236 -20.12 -12.25 13.13
CA ASP A 236 -19.46 -11.13 12.46
C ASP A 236 -20.18 -9.80 12.80
N PRO A 237 -19.47 -8.76 13.28
CA PRO A 237 -20.09 -7.50 13.73
C PRO A 237 -20.90 -6.77 12.65
N TYR A 238 -20.62 -7.03 11.37
CA TYR A 238 -21.24 -6.32 10.24
C TYR A 238 -22.44 -7.04 9.64
N HIS A 239 -22.38 -8.37 9.55
CA HIS A 239 -23.38 -9.20 8.87
C HIS A 239 -24.10 -10.17 9.82
N GLY A 240 -23.64 -10.33 11.06
CA GLY A 240 -24.23 -11.23 12.05
C GLY A 240 -24.09 -12.72 11.69
N ARG A 241 -23.05 -13.09 10.92
CA ARG A 241 -22.84 -14.44 10.38
C ARG A 241 -21.69 -15.17 11.08
N GLN A 242 -21.64 -16.50 10.94
CA GLN A 242 -20.48 -17.31 11.36
C GLN A 242 -19.22 -16.94 10.56
N MET A 243 -18.05 -17.41 11.00
CA MET A 243 -16.82 -17.22 10.24
C MET A 243 -16.94 -17.86 8.86
N THR A 244 -16.36 -17.20 7.86
CA THR A 244 -16.17 -17.77 6.54
C THR A 244 -14.96 -18.68 6.49
N MET A 245 -14.94 -19.62 5.54
CA MET A 245 -13.77 -20.46 5.29
C MET A 245 -12.54 -19.64 4.88
N GLY A 246 -12.75 -18.49 4.22
CA GLY A 246 -11.70 -17.54 3.88
C GLY A 246 -11.06 -16.88 5.11
N GLU A 247 -11.86 -16.44 6.08
CA GLU A 247 -11.37 -15.92 7.36
C GLU A 247 -10.60 -16.97 8.16
N ILE A 248 -11.07 -18.23 8.15
CA ILE A 248 -10.33 -19.35 8.75
C ILE A 248 -8.99 -19.57 8.05
N GLY A 249 -8.98 -19.59 6.70
CA GLY A 249 -7.75 -19.73 5.93
C GLY A 249 -6.75 -18.60 6.19
N CYS A 250 -7.24 -17.37 6.34
CA CYS A 250 -6.42 -16.23 6.76
C CYS A 250 -5.82 -16.46 8.15
N PHE A 251 -6.65 -16.80 9.15
CA PHE A 251 -6.20 -17.09 10.50
C PHE A 251 -5.13 -18.18 10.53
N LEU A 252 -5.39 -19.32 9.88
CA LEU A 252 -4.46 -20.45 9.83
C LEU A 252 -3.13 -20.07 9.17
N SER A 253 -3.15 -19.20 8.16
CA SER A 253 -1.92 -18.71 7.52
C SER A 253 -1.03 -17.92 8.50
N HIS A 254 -1.64 -17.05 9.33
CA HIS A 254 -0.89 -16.35 10.38
C HIS A 254 -0.46 -17.28 11.51
N PHE A 255 -1.33 -18.21 11.92
CA PHE A 255 -1.01 -19.21 12.95
C PHE A 255 0.23 -20.03 12.59
N VAL A 256 0.35 -20.46 11.33
CA VAL A 256 1.55 -21.18 10.84
C VAL A 256 2.80 -20.33 10.98
N ILE A 257 2.74 -19.02 10.73
CA ILE A 257 3.88 -18.12 10.94
C ILE A 257 4.24 -18.03 12.42
N TRP A 258 3.25 -17.87 13.32
CA TRP A 258 3.52 -17.79 14.75
C TRP A 258 4.20 -19.07 15.25
N LYS A 259 3.73 -20.23 14.78
CA LYS A 259 4.35 -21.52 15.06
C LYS A 259 5.79 -21.59 14.53
N ASP A 260 6.02 -21.20 13.28
CA ASP A 260 7.37 -21.19 12.68
C ASP A 260 8.33 -20.26 13.43
N VAL A 261 7.86 -19.11 13.90
CA VAL A 261 8.63 -18.20 14.76
C VAL A 261 9.06 -18.86 16.06
N VAL A 262 8.15 -19.55 16.74
CA VAL A 262 8.43 -20.27 17.99
C VAL A 262 9.34 -21.48 17.76
N ASP A 263 9.00 -22.34 16.81
CA ASP A 263 9.73 -23.58 16.53
C ASP A 263 11.18 -23.32 16.12
N ASN A 264 11.43 -22.23 15.39
CA ASN A 264 12.79 -21.84 14.98
C ASN A 264 13.47 -20.82 15.93
N ASN A 265 12.81 -20.42 17.02
CA ASN A 265 13.30 -19.41 17.96
C ASN A 265 13.73 -18.09 17.28
N TYR A 266 12.95 -17.63 16.30
CA TYR A 266 13.20 -16.32 15.67
C TYR A 266 12.89 -15.21 16.67
N ARG A 267 13.87 -14.35 16.96
CA ARG A 267 13.70 -13.25 17.93
C ARG A 267 12.66 -12.25 17.45
N LYS A 268 12.66 -11.95 16.15
CA LYS A 268 11.64 -11.13 15.51
C LYS A 268 11.48 -11.47 14.03
N ALA A 269 10.23 -11.43 13.59
CA ALA A 269 9.81 -11.63 12.21
C ALA A 269 8.97 -10.46 11.70
N LEU A 270 9.00 -10.24 10.40
CA LEU A 270 8.13 -9.28 9.70
C LEU A 270 7.20 -10.02 8.75
N VAL A 271 5.92 -9.69 8.76
CA VAL A 271 4.89 -10.33 7.95
C VAL A 271 4.27 -9.30 7.00
N PHE A 272 4.10 -9.68 5.74
CA PHE A 272 3.35 -8.95 4.72
C PHE A 272 2.25 -9.83 4.13
N GLU A 273 1.09 -9.23 3.88
CA GLU A 273 0.07 -9.77 2.95
C GLU A 273 0.43 -9.42 1.49
N ASP A 274 -0.28 -10.02 0.51
CA ASP A 274 0.09 -9.94 -0.90
C ASP A 274 -0.51 -8.76 -1.69
N ASP A 275 -1.31 -7.93 -1.04
CA ASP A 275 -2.06 -6.83 -1.64
C ASP A 275 -1.76 -5.49 -0.95
N VAL A 276 -0.49 -5.28 -0.61
CA VAL A 276 0.00 -4.06 0.02
C VAL A 276 0.87 -3.19 -0.89
N ARG A 277 0.95 -1.91 -0.56
CA ARG A 277 1.88 -0.92 -1.10
C ARG A 277 2.67 -0.25 0.03
N PHE A 278 3.81 0.33 -0.31
CA PHE A 278 4.78 0.82 0.66
C PHE A 278 4.81 2.35 0.71
N GLU A 279 4.99 2.88 1.91
CA GLU A 279 5.18 4.31 2.15
C GLU A 279 6.54 4.79 1.60
N ILE A 280 6.60 6.04 1.13
CA ILE A 280 7.87 6.66 0.71
C ILE A 280 8.90 6.63 1.85
N PHE A 281 10.17 6.35 1.53
CA PHE A 281 11.24 6.12 2.52
C PHE A 281 10.97 4.93 3.46
N PHE A 282 10.31 3.89 2.98
CA PHE A 282 9.92 2.71 3.77
C PHE A 282 11.07 2.16 4.62
N ARG A 283 12.25 1.94 4.01
CA ARG A 283 13.39 1.31 4.69
C ARG A 283 13.92 2.17 5.83
N GLN A 284 14.09 3.46 5.60
CA GLN A 284 14.57 4.44 6.59
C GLN A 284 13.57 4.55 7.75
N LYS A 285 12.27 4.63 7.42
CA LYS A 285 11.20 4.68 8.42
C LYS A 285 11.14 3.40 9.24
N LEU A 286 11.31 2.24 8.62
CA LEU A 286 11.33 0.94 9.30
C LEU A 286 12.55 0.80 10.22
N GLU A 287 13.74 1.21 9.77
CA GLU A 287 14.95 1.19 10.59
C GLU A 287 14.81 2.10 11.82
N LYS A 288 14.29 3.32 11.64
CA LYS A 288 13.99 4.24 12.74
C LYS A 288 12.98 3.66 13.72
N LEU A 289 11.88 3.08 13.22
CA LEU A 289 10.86 2.45 14.05
C LEU A 289 11.45 1.28 14.86
N LEU A 290 12.26 0.42 14.24
CA LEU A 290 12.95 -0.68 14.92
C LEU A 290 13.88 -0.19 16.01
N TYR A 291 14.63 0.89 15.75
CA TYR A 291 15.48 1.51 16.77
C TYR A 291 14.66 1.99 17.98
N GLU A 292 13.52 2.66 17.77
CA GLU A 292 12.65 3.11 18.86
C GLU A 292 12.09 1.92 19.66
N CYS A 293 11.66 0.86 18.97
CA CYS A 293 11.21 -0.39 19.58
C CYS A 293 12.29 -1.04 20.46
N GLU A 294 13.52 -1.18 19.97
CA GLU A 294 14.60 -1.91 20.64
C GLU A 294 15.24 -1.12 21.79
N TYR A 295 15.43 0.19 21.63
CA TYR A 295 16.24 0.97 22.57
C TYR A 295 15.40 1.82 23.53
N ILE A 296 14.20 2.24 23.12
CA ILE A 296 13.33 3.13 23.91
C ILE A 296 12.23 2.32 24.60
N VAL A 297 11.42 1.58 23.83
CA VAL A 297 10.29 0.82 24.39
C VAL A 297 10.75 -0.45 25.11
N ARG A 298 11.66 -1.21 24.48
CA ARG A 298 12.28 -2.47 24.94
C ARG A 298 11.34 -3.65 25.16
N ASN A 299 10.13 -3.43 25.68
CA ASN A 299 9.13 -4.46 25.95
C ASN A 299 7.93 -4.25 25.02
N TRP A 300 7.91 -4.97 23.91
CA TRP A 300 6.86 -4.97 22.91
C TRP A 300 6.78 -6.36 22.28
N ASP A 301 5.60 -6.74 21.79
CA ASP A 301 5.37 -8.06 21.22
C ASP A 301 4.98 -8.01 19.74
N LEU A 302 4.17 -7.01 19.38
CA LEU A 302 3.66 -6.84 18.03
C LEU A 302 3.64 -5.36 17.65
N VAL A 303 4.04 -5.04 16.42
CA VAL A 303 3.93 -3.68 15.87
C VAL A 303 3.22 -3.72 14.52
N TYR A 304 2.06 -3.08 14.42
CA TYR A 304 1.39 -2.90 13.13
C TYR A 304 2.18 -1.93 12.24
N LEU A 305 2.45 -2.34 11.00
CA LEU A 305 2.99 -1.47 9.94
C LEU A 305 1.91 -1.03 8.95
N GLY A 306 0.84 -1.83 8.80
CA GLY A 306 -0.35 -1.52 8.02
C GLY A 306 -1.59 -2.17 8.63
N ARG A 307 -2.66 -1.40 8.80
CA ARG A 307 -3.95 -1.83 9.35
C ARG A 307 -5.06 -0.82 9.02
N LYS A 308 -6.31 -1.20 9.23
CA LYS A 308 -7.49 -0.30 9.19
C LYS A 308 -7.80 0.23 10.58
N ARG A 309 -7.65 1.54 10.75
CA ARG A 309 -8.09 2.25 11.97
C ARG A 309 -9.61 2.41 11.94
N LEU A 310 -10.29 1.94 12.99
CA LEU A 310 -11.75 2.06 13.10
C LEU A 310 -12.20 3.34 13.80
N PHE A 311 -11.36 3.88 14.68
CA PHE A 311 -11.61 5.15 15.33
C PHE A 311 -10.93 6.30 14.59
N ARG A 312 -11.67 7.39 14.36
CA ARG A 312 -11.12 8.65 13.82
C ARG A 312 -10.36 9.49 14.85
N LYS A 313 -10.39 9.10 16.13
CA LYS A 313 -9.69 9.82 17.19
C LYS A 313 -8.20 9.50 17.14
N PRO A 314 -7.31 10.48 17.42
CA PRO A 314 -5.88 10.22 17.57
C PRO A 314 -5.64 9.13 18.63
N GLU A 315 -4.72 8.23 18.32
CA GLU A 315 -4.22 7.23 19.27
C GLU A 315 -3.12 7.85 20.14
N PRO A 316 -2.95 7.41 21.39
CA PRO A 316 -1.93 7.98 22.27
C PRO A 316 -0.52 7.63 21.78
N ASP A 317 0.36 8.63 21.70
CA ASP A 317 1.78 8.43 21.40
C ASP A 317 2.47 7.55 22.45
N VAL A 318 3.46 6.76 22.02
CA VAL A 318 4.33 6.03 22.95
C VAL A 318 5.41 7.00 23.47
N PRO A 319 5.54 7.20 24.80
CA PRO A 319 6.47 8.18 25.35
C PRO A 319 7.92 7.99 24.89
N GLY A 320 8.55 9.09 24.45
CA GLY A 320 9.94 9.10 24.00
C GLY A 320 10.18 8.61 22.57
N THR A 321 9.11 8.21 21.87
CA THR A 321 9.16 7.75 20.48
C THR A 321 8.59 8.82 19.54
N THR A 322 8.84 8.69 18.24
CA THR A 322 8.29 9.59 17.22
C THR A 322 7.54 8.86 16.12
N MET A 323 7.61 7.51 16.10
CA MET A 323 7.01 6.66 15.07
C MET A 323 5.96 5.70 15.64
N LEU A 324 5.68 5.72 16.95
CA LEU A 324 4.90 4.68 17.61
C LEU A 324 3.73 5.26 18.43
N VAL A 325 2.58 4.60 18.29
CA VAL A 325 1.36 4.87 19.06
C VAL A 325 0.84 3.58 19.71
N TRP A 326 0.03 3.74 20.76
CA TRP A 326 -0.76 2.66 21.36
C TRP A 326 -2.05 2.45 20.54
N PRO A 327 -2.17 1.36 19.76
CA PRO A 327 -3.32 1.17 18.88
C PRO A 327 -4.60 0.94 19.68
N ASN A 328 -5.71 1.45 19.16
CA ASN A 328 -7.05 1.02 19.55
C ASN A 328 -7.50 -0.16 18.68
N TYR A 329 -8.76 -0.57 18.85
CA TYR A 329 -9.41 -1.57 18.00
C TYR A 329 -9.23 -1.26 16.50
N SER A 330 -8.90 -2.29 15.73
CA SER A 330 -8.46 -2.19 14.34
C SER A 330 -8.86 -3.43 13.57
N TYR A 331 -9.01 -3.29 12.25
CA TYR A 331 -9.08 -4.43 11.32
C TYR A 331 -7.85 -4.51 10.44
N TRP A 332 -7.77 -5.59 9.68
CA TRP A 332 -6.73 -5.90 8.70
C TRP A 332 -5.34 -6.13 9.31
N THR A 333 -4.69 -7.18 8.83
CA THR A 333 -3.34 -7.61 9.24
C THR A 333 -2.30 -7.40 8.13
N LEU A 334 -2.53 -6.39 7.27
CA LEU A 334 -1.74 -6.08 6.07
C LEU A 334 -0.22 -6.27 6.26
N SER A 335 0.32 -5.73 7.35
CA SER A 335 1.69 -6.00 7.77
C SER A 335 1.91 -5.72 9.25
N TYR A 336 2.70 -6.59 9.90
CA TYR A 336 3.15 -6.39 11.26
C TYR A 336 4.51 -7.03 11.53
N ILE A 337 5.17 -6.53 12.58
CA ILE A 337 6.36 -7.13 13.19
C ILE A 337 5.91 -7.94 14.41
N LEU A 338 6.49 -9.11 14.62
CA LEU A 338 6.19 -10.02 15.73
C LEU A 338 7.47 -10.49 16.40
N THR A 339 7.55 -10.43 17.73
CA THR A 339 8.65 -11.04 18.50
C THR A 339 8.38 -12.51 18.81
N LEU A 340 9.42 -13.23 19.25
CA LEU A 340 9.28 -14.59 19.77
C LEU A 340 8.25 -14.66 20.91
N GLU A 341 8.35 -13.73 21.87
CA GLU A 341 7.45 -13.65 23.02
C GLU A 341 6.01 -13.35 22.59
N GLY A 342 5.83 -12.48 21.59
CA GLY A 342 4.53 -12.19 21.01
C GLY A 342 3.90 -13.40 20.36
N ALA A 343 4.67 -14.14 19.55
CA ALA A 343 4.21 -15.37 18.92
C ALA A 343 3.79 -16.41 19.96
N GLN A 344 4.59 -16.59 21.02
CA GLN A 344 4.26 -17.51 22.11
C GLN A 344 2.95 -17.10 22.81
N LYS A 345 2.76 -15.81 23.15
CA LYS A 345 1.51 -15.32 23.77
C LYS A 345 0.29 -15.57 22.89
N LEU A 346 0.42 -15.38 21.58
CA LEU A 346 -0.66 -15.64 20.61
C LEU A 346 -0.98 -17.13 20.50
N LEU A 347 -0.02 -18.03 20.64
CA LEU A 347 -0.25 -19.47 20.60
C LEU A 347 -0.79 -20.01 21.94
N ASP A 348 -0.25 -19.55 23.06
CA ASP A 348 -0.59 -20.02 24.42
C ASP A 348 -2.04 -19.77 24.81
N ALA A 349 -2.68 -18.78 24.19
CA ALA A 349 -4.10 -18.52 24.40
C ALA A 349 -5.03 -19.55 23.73
N ASP A 350 -4.47 -20.57 23.06
CA ASP A 350 -5.16 -21.68 22.39
C ASP A 350 -6.23 -21.19 21.40
N PRO A 351 -5.84 -20.45 20.35
CA PRO A 351 -6.80 -19.81 19.47
C PRO A 351 -7.58 -20.78 18.57
N LEU A 352 -7.04 -21.97 18.28
CA LEU A 352 -7.70 -22.89 17.35
C LEU A 352 -8.99 -23.46 17.95
N SER A 353 -9.03 -23.72 19.25
CA SER A 353 -10.20 -24.29 19.93
C SER A 353 -11.36 -23.30 20.15
N LYS A 354 -11.15 -22.02 19.81
CA LYS A 354 -12.08 -20.90 20.03
C LYS A 354 -11.80 -19.76 19.06
N MET A 355 -11.76 -20.09 17.77
CA MET A 355 -11.34 -19.20 16.70
C MET A 355 -12.34 -18.05 16.47
N ILE A 356 -11.77 -16.87 16.26
CA ILE A 356 -12.39 -15.67 15.68
C ILE A 356 -11.43 -15.15 14.58
N PRO A 357 -11.85 -14.27 13.66
CA PRO A 357 -10.94 -13.72 12.64
C PRO A 357 -9.65 -13.14 13.24
N VAL A 358 -8.55 -13.21 12.49
CA VAL A 358 -7.22 -12.85 13.01
C VAL A 358 -7.14 -11.39 13.45
N ASP A 359 -7.84 -10.51 12.74
CA ASP A 359 -7.94 -9.10 13.03
C ASP A 359 -8.94 -8.76 14.14
N GLU A 360 -9.72 -9.74 14.62
CA GLU A 360 -10.43 -9.68 15.91
C GLU A 360 -9.58 -10.22 17.05
N TYR A 361 -8.90 -11.32 16.80
CA TYR A 361 -8.09 -12.03 17.77
C TYR A 361 -6.92 -11.21 18.31
N ILE A 362 -6.15 -10.56 17.43
CA ILE A 362 -4.99 -9.79 17.87
C ILE A 362 -5.44 -8.61 18.78
N PRO A 363 -6.46 -7.80 18.44
CA PRO A 363 -7.03 -6.80 19.36
C PRO A 363 -7.57 -7.34 20.69
N VAL A 364 -8.11 -8.56 20.71
CA VAL A 364 -8.44 -9.23 21.96
C VAL A 364 -7.18 -9.45 22.79
N MET A 365 -6.11 -9.97 22.20
CA MET A 365 -4.87 -10.32 22.91
C MET A 365 -4.10 -9.13 23.49
N PHE A 366 -4.22 -7.93 22.90
CA PHE A 366 -3.69 -6.68 23.47
C PHE A 366 -4.73 -5.86 24.25
N ASP A 367 -5.87 -6.47 24.60
CA ASP A 367 -6.93 -5.95 25.48
C ASP A 367 -7.57 -4.63 25.01
N ARG A 368 -7.77 -4.48 23.69
CA ARG A 368 -8.40 -3.28 23.08
C ARG A 368 -9.63 -3.57 22.25
N HIS A 369 -10.09 -4.82 22.24
CA HIS A 369 -11.31 -5.22 21.56
C HIS A 369 -12.58 -4.68 22.28
N PRO A 370 -13.61 -4.21 21.56
CA PRO A 370 -14.83 -3.66 22.15
C PRO A 370 -15.73 -4.72 22.80
N GLU A 371 -15.78 -5.94 22.28
CA GLU A 371 -16.62 -7.02 22.83
C GLU A 371 -15.97 -7.70 24.04
N ASP A 372 -16.51 -7.43 25.23
CA ASP A 372 -16.05 -8.01 26.51
C ASP A 372 -16.32 -9.52 26.59
N GLU A 373 -17.41 -9.99 25.99
CA GLU A 373 -17.75 -11.42 25.95
C GLU A 373 -16.65 -12.21 25.24
N TRP A 374 -16.23 -11.79 24.05
CA TRP A 374 -15.17 -12.48 23.31
C TRP A 374 -13.84 -12.44 24.06
N LYS A 375 -13.46 -11.28 24.61
CA LYS A 375 -12.25 -11.15 25.43
C LYS A 375 -12.22 -12.13 26.60
N SER A 376 -13.37 -12.46 27.19
CA SER A 376 -13.45 -13.35 28.35
C SER A 376 -12.93 -14.77 28.10
N PHE A 377 -12.93 -15.24 26.85
CA PHE A 377 -12.45 -16.57 26.46
C PHE A 377 -10.94 -16.66 26.27
N PHE A 378 -10.24 -15.52 26.19
CA PHE A 378 -8.80 -15.45 25.96
C PHE A 378 -8.10 -14.89 27.19
N PHE A 379 -7.12 -15.63 27.70
CA PHE A 379 -6.30 -15.22 28.84
C PHE A 379 -4.93 -15.92 28.79
N PRO A 380 -3.82 -15.24 29.14
CA PRO A 380 -3.74 -13.82 29.51
C PRO A 380 -3.73 -12.90 28.28
N ARG A 381 -4.50 -11.80 28.31
CA ARG A 381 -4.50 -10.75 27.27
C ARG A 381 -3.39 -9.73 27.55
N ASN A 382 -2.15 -10.20 27.51
CA ASN A 382 -0.96 -9.41 27.89
C ASN A 382 0.00 -9.17 26.71
N LEU A 383 -0.52 -9.23 25.48
CA LEU A 383 0.24 -8.85 24.30
C LEU A 383 0.45 -7.33 24.31
N VAL A 384 1.70 -6.89 24.25
CA VAL A 384 2.07 -5.48 24.15
C VAL A 384 2.09 -5.09 22.67
N GLY A 385 0.90 -4.69 22.19
CA GLY A 385 0.69 -4.22 20.82
C GLY A 385 1.01 -2.73 20.64
N LEU A 386 1.76 -2.42 19.58
CA LEU A 386 2.07 -1.07 19.11
C LEU A 386 1.62 -0.90 17.65
N SER A 387 1.62 0.33 17.16
CA SER A 387 1.41 0.63 15.74
C SER A 387 2.35 1.74 15.29
N ALA A 388 2.78 1.67 14.03
CA ALA A 388 3.44 2.77 13.37
C ALA A 388 2.49 3.99 13.20
N GLU A 389 3.03 5.18 13.37
CA GLU A 389 2.39 6.46 13.03
C GLU A 389 3.42 7.40 12.37
N PRO A 390 3.24 7.80 11.10
CA PRO A 390 2.26 7.27 10.15
C PRO A 390 2.49 5.77 9.85
N LEU A 391 1.51 5.11 9.23
CA LEU A 391 1.67 3.73 8.75
C LEU A 391 2.77 3.65 7.66
N LEU A 392 3.42 2.50 7.57
CA LEU A 392 4.48 2.23 6.59
C LEU A 392 3.97 1.40 5.41
N VAL A 393 2.82 0.75 5.58
CA VAL A 393 2.22 -0.17 4.62
C VAL A 393 0.72 0.14 4.51
N TYR A 394 0.22 0.22 3.28
CA TYR A 394 -1.17 0.53 2.96
C TYR A 394 -1.73 -0.55 2.04
N PRO A 395 -3.05 -0.76 1.98
CA PRO A 395 -3.60 -1.67 0.99
C PRO A 395 -3.40 -1.08 -0.41
N THR A 396 -3.31 -1.96 -1.42
CA THR A 396 -3.29 -1.54 -2.83
C THR A 396 -4.61 -0.91 -3.26
N HIS A 397 -5.72 -1.36 -2.68
CA HIS A 397 -7.07 -0.84 -2.93
C HIS A 397 -7.88 -0.80 -1.64
N TYR A 398 -8.73 0.21 -1.49
CA TYR A 398 -9.65 0.32 -0.36
C TYR A 398 -11.02 -0.29 -0.69
N THR A 399 -11.74 -0.75 0.35
CA THR A 399 -13.11 -1.26 0.21
C THR A 399 -13.99 -0.24 -0.54
N GLY A 400 -14.62 -0.69 -1.63
CA GLY A 400 -15.50 0.13 -2.47
C GLY A 400 -14.82 0.74 -3.71
N GLU A 401 -13.51 0.57 -3.89
CA GLU A 401 -12.82 0.92 -5.13
C GLU A 401 -13.06 -0.13 -6.23
N ALA A 402 -13.00 0.29 -7.50
CA ALA A 402 -13.40 -0.52 -8.66
C ALA A 402 -12.59 -1.81 -8.88
N GLU A 403 -11.46 -1.98 -8.18
CA GLU A 403 -10.59 -3.16 -8.24
C GLU A 403 -10.37 -3.82 -6.86
N TYR A 404 -11.13 -3.41 -5.84
CA TYR A 404 -11.09 -4.05 -4.53
C TYR A 404 -11.65 -5.48 -4.62
N LEU A 405 -10.90 -6.45 -4.09
CA LEU A 405 -11.28 -7.85 -4.08
C LEU A 405 -10.79 -8.51 -2.78
N SER A 406 -11.73 -9.01 -1.99
CA SER A 406 -11.45 -9.69 -0.72
C SER A 406 -11.58 -11.21 -0.89
N ASP A 407 -10.49 -11.94 -0.67
CA ASP A 407 -10.49 -13.41 -0.70
C ASP A 407 -11.06 -14.04 0.59
N THR A 408 -11.24 -13.25 1.65
CA THR A 408 -11.83 -13.70 2.92
C THR A 408 -13.35 -13.55 2.91
N GLU A 409 -13.86 -12.40 2.49
CA GLU A 409 -15.29 -12.07 2.58
C GLU A 409 -16.17 -12.83 1.57
N ASP A 410 -15.64 -13.15 0.37
CA ASP A 410 -16.34 -13.78 -0.76
C ASP A 410 -16.38 -15.33 -0.71
N SER A 411 -16.32 -15.94 0.47
CA SER A 411 -16.25 -17.41 0.63
C SER A 411 -17.42 -18.00 1.43
N ASP A 412 -17.60 -19.32 1.31
CA ASP A 412 -18.69 -20.06 1.94
C ASP A 412 -18.62 -19.98 3.47
N LEU A 413 -19.80 -20.03 4.11
CA LEU A 413 -19.97 -20.06 5.56
C LEU A 413 -19.81 -21.48 6.11
N ILE A 414 -19.42 -21.59 7.37
CA ILE A 414 -19.47 -22.86 8.11
C ILE A 414 -20.95 -23.29 8.24
N GLU A 415 -21.25 -24.56 7.98
CA GLU A 415 -22.57 -25.13 8.26
C GLU A 415 -22.70 -25.28 9.79
N GLY A 416 -23.71 -24.64 10.38
CA GLY A 416 -23.96 -24.72 11.81
C GLY A 416 -24.28 -26.16 12.24
N GLU A 417 -23.82 -26.55 13.43
CA GLU A 417 -24.26 -27.81 14.06
C GLU A 417 -25.76 -27.72 14.35
N GLU A 418 -26.60 -28.24 13.45
CA GLU A 418 -27.94 -28.67 13.82
C GLU A 418 -27.78 -29.91 14.72
N GLU A 419 -28.28 -29.81 15.96
CA GLU A 419 -28.49 -30.96 16.83
C GLU A 419 -29.54 -31.87 16.16
N GLU A 420 -29.11 -32.80 15.30
CA GLU A 420 -29.96 -33.89 14.83
C GLU A 420 -29.73 -35.15 15.69
N GLU A 421 -30.80 -35.55 16.36
CA GLU A 421 -30.97 -36.84 17.02
C GLU A 421 -30.75 -38.00 16.02
N ASP A 422 -30.14 -39.08 16.51
CA ASP A 422 -29.89 -40.35 15.82
C ASP A 422 -31.08 -40.85 14.97
N GLU A 423 -30.82 -41.26 13.72
CA GLU A 423 -31.18 -42.60 13.23
C GLU A 423 -30.47 -42.98 11.90
N ASN A 424 -30.09 -44.26 11.81
CA ASN A 424 -29.30 -44.95 10.78
C ASN A 424 -29.77 -44.78 9.31
N GLU A 425 -28.82 -44.73 8.36
CA GLU A 425 -28.57 -45.80 7.37
C GLU A 425 -27.35 -45.55 6.45
N ILE A 426 -26.66 -46.64 6.12
CA ILE A 426 -25.42 -46.75 5.34
C ILE A 426 -25.74 -46.87 3.84
N ALA A 427 -24.99 -46.18 2.95
CA ALA A 427 -24.19 -46.82 1.88
C ALA A 427 -23.64 -45.87 0.79
N ALA A 428 -22.31 -45.91 0.67
CA ALA A 428 -21.53 -46.05 -0.57
C ALA A 428 -21.60 -44.98 -1.68
N ALA A 429 -20.56 -44.15 -1.73
CA ALA A 429 -19.88 -43.82 -2.98
C ALA A 429 -18.39 -43.57 -2.70
N GLY A 430 -17.55 -44.53 -3.07
CA GLY A 430 -16.10 -44.40 -2.99
C GLY A 430 -15.58 -43.42 -4.02
N LEU A 431 -15.02 -42.30 -3.55
CA LEU A 431 -14.15 -41.42 -4.32
C LEU A 431 -12.92 -41.12 -3.45
N ASN A 432 -11.79 -41.75 -3.82
CA ASN A 432 -10.48 -41.40 -3.30
C ASN A 432 -10.13 -39.98 -3.79
N VAL A 433 -10.15 -39.01 -2.88
CA VAL A 433 -9.51 -37.71 -3.08
C VAL A 433 -8.29 -37.70 -2.18
N GLU A 434 -7.09 -37.77 -2.77
CA GLU A 434 -5.85 -37.53 -2.04
C GLU A 434 -5.80 -36.06 -1.61
N SER A 435 -5.88 -35.84 -0.29
CA SER A 435 -5.69 -34.53 0.33
C SER A 435 -4.24 -34.06 0.20
N PRO A 436 -3.99 -32.78 -0.06
CA PRO A 436 -2.64 -32.24 -0.04
C PRO A 436 -2.08 -32.27 1.39
N LYS A 437 -0.93 -32.92 1.57
CA LYS A 437 -0.16 -32.87 2.82
C LYS A 437 0.39 -31.46 3.02
N VAL A 438 -0.21 -30.70 3.92
CA VAL A 438 0.46 -29.62 4.63
C VAL A 438 0.94 -30.25 5.94
N GLU A 439 2.25 -30.41 6.12
CA GLU A 439 2.80 -30.79 7.42
C GLU A 439 2.72 -29.56 8.34
N LEU A 440 1.90 -29.68 9.39
CA LEU A 440 1.61 -28.66 10.41
C LEU A 440 2.37 -28.91 11.70
#